data_AF-A0A3D0MJW2-F1
#
_entry.id   AF-A0A3D0MJW2-F1
#
_cell.length_a   1.000
_cell.length_b   1.000
_cell.length_c   1.000
_cell.angle_alpha   90.00
_cell.angle_beta   90.00
_cell.angle_gamma   90.00
#
_symmetry.space_group_name_H-M   'P 1'
#
loop_
_entity.id
_entity.type
_entity.pdbx_description
1 polymer ?
#
loop_
_entity_poly.entity_id
_entity_poly.type
_entity_poly.pdbx_seq_one_letter_code
_entity_poly.pdbx_strand_id
1 'polypeptide(L)'
;QMMTFPIYGAKPTPAVIMDAFGNSELLECEDALTFEKEIRAKAVAMGGMISSAEHGMSGELVKRSAIPHTISFAVELGRLLRGHGGVIDAIQDDLFKLFAESDYGVIKHLFTGKVVDSERKIIGGYDVGTATLQGFGSTGSGGSNGARDNAETKMELLIKNEYLVAKIGDRVVASVPDLICVVEQETSRSLNAERMRYGQRVAVYGIGCTHHYRTPEALAVTEPRAFGFDLDYVPLEKISID
;
A
#
# COMPACT_ATOMS: atom_id res chain seq x y z
N GLN A 1 -2.47 -3.44 14.39
CA GLN A 1 -3.84 -2.88 14.49
C GLN A 1 -4.62 -2.84 13.16
N MET A 2 -3.99 -2.52 12.01
CA MET A 2 -4.70 -2.31 10.73
C MET A 2 -4.94 -3.60 9.91
N MET A 3 -4.54 -4.76 10.42
CA MET A 3 -4.83 -6.03 9.75
C MET A 3 -6.31 -6.38 9.90
N THR A 4 -6.89 -7.09 8.94
CA THR A 4 -8.29 -7.52 9.03
C THR A 4 -8.55 -8.42 10.24
N PHE A 5 -7.56 -9.17 10.73
CA PHE A 5 -7.76 -10.03 11.91
C PHE A 5 -8.17 -9.23 13.17
N PRO A 6 -7.38 -8.26 13.67
CA PRO A 6 -7.78 -7.43 14.80
C PRO A 6 -9.00 -6.54 14.52
N ILE A 7 -9.18 -6.05 13.28
CA ILE A 7 -10.41 -5.30 12.90
C ILE A 7 -11.67 -6.14 13.15
N TYR A 8 -11.59 -7.45 12.89
CA TYR A 8 -12.68 -8.40 13.10
C TYR A 8 -12.67 -9.05 14.50
N GLY A 9 -11.87 -8.53 15.42
CA GLY A 9 -11.87 -8.91 16.84
C GLY A 9 -10.89 -10.02 17.22
N ALA A 10 -10.01 -10.47 16.32
CA ALA A 10 -8.94 -11.40 16.70
C ALA A 10 -7.94 -10.68 17.61
N LYS A 11 -7.73 -11.21 18.82
CA LYS A 11 -6.67 -10.72 19.69
C LYS A 11 -5.31 -11.18 19.16
N PRO A 12 -4.28 -10.33 19.18
CA PRO A 12 -2.94 -10.76 18.77
C PRO A 12 -2.36 -11.80 19.72
N THR A 13 -2.76 -11.75 20.99
CA THR A 13 -2.26 -12.59 22.08
C THR A 13 -3.27 -13.69 22.46
N PRO A 14 -2.81 -14.83 23.01
CA PRO A 14 -1.41 -15.18 23.30
C PRO A 14 -0.58 -15.32 22.01
N ALA A 15 0.64 -14.79 22.03
CA ALA A 15 1.55 -14.81 20.89
C ALA A 15 2.90 -15.39 21.31
N VAL A 16 3.47 -16.28 20.50
CA VAL A 16 4.84 -16.78 20.70
C VAL A 16 5.76 -16.01 19.76
N ILE A 17 6.84 -15.46 20.29
CA ILE A 17 7.90 -14.82 19.51
C ILE A 17 9.20 -15.61 19.63
N MET A 18 10.02 -15.62 18.59
CA MET A 18 11.28 -16.35 18.54
C MET A 18 12.34 -15.57 17.75
N ASP A 19 13.58 -15.57 18.24
CA ASP A 19 14.73 -14.98 17.54
C ASP A 19 15.54 -15.99 16.72
N ALA A 20 16.54 -15.51 15.99
CA ALA A 20 17.41 -16.35 15.16
C ALA A 20 18.32 -17.31 15.96
N PHE A 21 18.45 -17.10 17.27
CA PHE A 21 19.30 -17.91 18.15
C PHE A 21 18.50 -18.98 18.91
N GLY A 22 17.18 -19.02 18.72
CA GLY A 22 16.29 -19.98 19.33
C GLY A 22 15.69 -19.55 20.66
N ASN A 23 15.93 -18.31 21.09
CA ASN A 23 15.23 -17.78 22.27
C ASN A 23 13.77 -17.53 21.91
N SER A 24 12.87 -17.86 22.83
CA SER A 24 11.43 -17.64 22.63
C SER A 24 10.77 -17.09 23.87
N GLU A 25 9.71 -16.30 23.66
CA GLU A 25 8.89 -15.73 24.71
C GLU A 25 7.40 -15.84 24.34
N LEU A 26 6.55 -15.98 25.37
CA LEU A 26 5.10 -15.89 25.24
C LEU A 26 4.65 -14.48 25.67
N LEU A 27 3.92 -13.80 24.80
CA LEU A 27 3.34 -12.50 25.07
C LEU A 27 1.84 -12.62 25.34
N GLU A 28 1.41 -12.09 26.48
CA GLU A 28 0.03 -11.87 26.86
C GLU A 28 -0.19 -10.38 27.12
N CYS A 29 -0.95 -9.73 26.24
CA CYS A 29 -1.21 -8.29 26.27
C CYS A 29 -2.71 -8.04 26.31
N GLU A 30 -3.10 -6.93 26.95
CA GLU A 30 -4.50 -6.53 27.11
C GLU A 30 -5.16 -6.20 25.76
N ASP A 31 -4.46 -5.47 24.91
CA ASP A 31 -4.94 -5.01 23.61
C ASP A 31 -3.86 -5.05 22.51
N ALA A 32 -4.27 -4.76 21.28
CA ALA A 32 -3.38 -4.79 20.12
C ALA A 32 -2.33 -3.68 20.10
N LEU A 33 -2.63 -2.53 20.74
CA LEU A 33 -1.70 -1.41 20.80
C LEU A 33 -0.54 -1.70 21.76
N THR A 34 -0.86 -2.29 22.91
CA THR A 34 0.11 -2.75 23.90
C THR A 34 0.96 -3.87 23.33
N PHE A 35 0.33 -4.84 22.64
CA PHE A 35 1.06 -5.89 21.93
C PHE A 35 2.05 -5.31 20.91
N GLU A 36 1.64 -4.34 20.09
CA GLU A 36 2.53 -3.71 19.10
C GLU A 36 3.74 -3.01 19.75
N LYS A 37 3.57 -2.39 20.91
CA LYS A 37 4.67 -1.78 21.66
C LYS A 37 5.64 -2.83 22.20
N GLU A 38 5.12 -3.88 22.83
CA GLU A 38 5.90 -4.96 23.42
C GLU A 38 6.70 -5.73 22.35
N ILE A 39 6.02 -6.16 21.27
CA ILE A 39 6.67 -6.94 20.22
C ILE A 39 7.80 -6.16 19.52
N ARG A 40 7.65 -4.84 19.34
CA ARG A 40 8.71 -3.96 18.79
C ARG A 40 9.89 -3.83 19.75
N ALA A 41 9.66 -3.64 21.04
CA ALA A 41 10.71 -3.56 22.04
C ALA A 41 11.49 -4.89 22.12
N LYS A 42 10.78 -6.02 22.09
CA LYS A 42 11.38 -7.36 22.05
C LYS A 42 12.18 -7.59 20.79
N ALA A 43 11.68 -7.20 19.61
CA ALA A 43 12.43 -7.31 18.37
C ALA A 43 13.81 -6.63 18.46
N VAL A 44 13.90 -5.43 19.05
CA VAL A 44 15.17 -4.72 19.25
C VAL A 44 16.10 -5.49 20.20
N ALA A 45 15.59 -5.94 21.33
CA ALA A 45 16.38 -6.70 22.30
C ALA A 45 16.86 -8.07 21.76
N MET A 46 16.09 -8.67 20.86
CA MET A 46 16.32 -9.98 20.26
C MET A 46 17.12 -9.91 18.94
N GLY A 47 17.90 -8.85 18.73
CA GLY A 47 18.80 -8.75 17.58
C GLY A 47 18.21 -8.11 16.32
N GLY A 48 17.08 -7.40 16.45
CA GLY A 48 16.46 -6.58 15.41
C GLY A 48 15.40 -7.28 14.55
N MET A 49 15.23 -8.60 14.67
CA MET A 49 14.23 -9.36 13.94
C MET A 49 13.75 -10.55 14.77
N ILE A 50 12.43 -10.77 14.78
CA ILE A 50 11.78 -11.90 15.44
C ILE A 50 10.74 -12.51 14.51
N SER A 51 10.49 -13.80 14.66
CA SER A 51 9.34 -14.49 14.09
C SER A 51 8.23 -14.54 15.13
N SER A 52 6.98 -14.36 14.74
CA SER A 52 5.83 -14.49 15.64
C SER A 52 4.80 -15.49 15.12
N ALA A 53 4.20 -16.22 16.06
CA ALA A 53 2.93 -16.91 15.90
C ALA A 53 1.92 -16.18 16.79
N GLU A 54 1.01 -15.46 16.16
CA GLU A 54 0.09 -14.51 16.80
C GLU A 54 -1.31 -14.65 16.16
N HIS A 55 -2.31 -13.97 16.72
CA HIS A 55 -3.68 -13.97 16.20
C HIS A 55 -4.25 -15.40 16.08
N GLY A 56 -4.17 -16.18 17.17
CA GLY A 56 -4.84 -17.47 17.24
C GLY A 56 -6.35 -17.31 17.00
N MET A 57 -6.88 -17.99 15.99
CA MET A 57 -8.27 -17.82 15.54
C MET A 57 -8.99 -19.17 15.38
N SER A 58 -10.30 -19.17 15.65
CA SER A 58 -11.17 -20.26 15.24
C SER A 58 -11.34 -20.28 13.72
N GLY A 59 -11.68 -21.44 13.15
CA GLY A 59 -11.94 -21.54 11.71
C GLY A 59 -13.11 -20.65 11.24
N GLU A 60 -14.08 -20.37 12.13
CA GLU A 60 -15.15 -19.42 11.86
C GLU A 60 -14.62 -17.99 11.73
N LEU A 61 -13.77 -17.56 12.66
CA LEU A 61 -13.19 -16.22 12.64
C LEU A 61 -12.29 -16.03 11.42
N VAL A 62 -11.45 -17.02 11.09
CA VAL A 62 -10.61 -16.99 9.87
C VAL A 62 -11.46 -16.77 8.62
N LYS A 63 -12.57 -17.50 8.46
CA LYS A 63 -13.45 -17.36 7.29
C LYS A 63 -14.08 -15.97 7.15
N ARG A 64 -14.21 -15.24 8.26
CA ARG A 64 -14.83 -13.90 8.30
C ARG A 64 -13.80 -12.78 8.19
N SER A 65 -12.56 -13.00 8.61
CA SER A 65 -11.54 -11.96 8.72
C SER A 65 -10.42 -12.08 7.69
N ALA A 66 -10.16 -13.26 7.12
CA ALA A 66 -9.11 -13.43 6.13
C ALA A 66 -9.59 -13.04 4.73
N ILE A 67 -8.79 -12.23 4.04
CA ILE A 67 -9.00 -11.94 2.62
C ILE A 67 -8.49 -13.16 1.82
N PRO A 68 -9.36 -13.87 1.09
CA PRO A 68 -8.97 -15.08 0.37
C PRO A 68 -8.11 -14.74 -0.85
N HIS A 69 -7.44 -15.76 -1.41
CA HIS A 69 -6.73 -15.72 -2.70
C HIS A 69 -5.61 -14.69 -2.89
N THR A 70 -5.25 -13.89 -1.88
CA THR A 70 -4.21 -12.85 -1.96
C THR A 70 -2.86 -13.36 -2.48
N ILE A 71 -2.43 -14.55 -2.03
CA ILE A 71 -1.18 -15.17 -2.50
C ILE A 71 -1.28 -15.64 -3.96
N SER A 72 -2.37 -16.30 -4.34
CA SER A 72 -2.57 -16.74 -5.73
C SER A 72 -2.62 -15.55 -6.68
N PHE A 73 -3.34 -14.50 -6.29
CA PHE A 73 -3.41 -13.24 -7.03
C PHE A 73 -2.03 -12.59 -7.18
N ALA A 74 -1.24 -12.51 -6.11
CA ALA A 74 0.12 -11.97 -6.17
C ALA A 74 1.03 -12.78 -7.11
N VAL A 75 0.86 -14.10 -7.15
CA VAL A 75 1.60 -14.97 -8.09
C VAL A 75 1.18 -14.70 -9.53
N GLU A 76 -0.11 -14.57 -9.82
CA GLU A 76 -0.63 -14.26 -11.16
C GLU A 76 -0.18 -12.88 -11.64
N LEU A 77 -0.33 -11.85 -10.80
CA LEU A 77 0.17 -10.51 -11.07
C LEU A 77 1.68 -10.51 -11.33
N GLY A 78 2.44 -11.22 -10.49
CA GLY A 78 3.89 -11.36 -10.68
C GLY A 78 4.27 -12.08 -11.97
N ARG A 79 3.47 -13.05 -12.44
CA ARG A 79 3.68 -13.72 -13.74
C ARG A 79 3.39 -12.76 -14.89
N LEU A 80 2.32 -11.97 -14.83
CA LEU A 80 1.99 -10.96 -15.85
C LEU A 80 3.12 -9.93 -15.97
N LEU A 81 3.53 -9.32 -14.85
CA LEU A 81 4.57 -8.30 -14.82
C LEU A 81 5.93 -8.83 -15.31
N ARG A 82 6.36 -10.01 -14.84
CA ARG A 82 7.65 -10.60 -15.26
C ARG A 82 7.62 -11.20 -16.67
N GLY A 83 6.48 -11.70 -17.10
CA GLY A 83 6.30 -12.24 -18.45
C GLY A 83 6.42 -11.17 -19.52
N HIS A 84 6.02 -9.93 -19.19
CA HIS A 84 6.22 -8.76 -20.03
C HIS A 84 7.64 -8.17 -19.89
N GLY A 85 8.04 -7.80 -18.67
CA GLY A 85 9.39 -7.28 -18.39
C GLY A 85 9.75 -5.98 -19.12
N GLY A 86 8.75 -5.18 -19.50
CA GLY A 86 8.93 -3.94 -20.27
C GLY A 86 8.05 -2.80 -19.77
N VAL A 87 7.70 -1.89 -20.69
CA VAL A 87 6.93 -0.68 -20.38
C VAL A 87 5.54 -1.03 -19.87
N ILE A 88 5.18 -0.55 -18.68
CA ILE A 88 3.94 -0.94 -17.98
C ILE A 88 2.67 -0.64 -18.79
N ASP A 89 2.66 0.46 -19.55
CA ASP A 89 1.50 0.87 -20.38
C ASP A 89 1.08 -0.22 -21.38
N ALA A 90 2.04 -1.01 -21.88
CA ALA A 90 1.78 -2.04 -22.87
C ALA A 90 0.95 -3.22 -22.34
N ILE A 91 0.84 -3.37 -21.02
CA ILE A 91 0.03 -4.42 -20.35
C ILE A 91 -1.08 -3.83 -19.49
N GLN A 92 -1.43 -2.56 -19.68
CA GLN A 92 -2.44 -1.89 -18.87
C GLN A 92 -3.79 -2.61 -18.91
N ASP A 93 -4.25 -3.01 -20.10
CA ASP A 93 -5.54 -3.69 -20.26
C ASP A 93 -5.56 -5.06 -19.57
N ASP A 94 -4.46 -5.82 -19.66
CA ASP A 94 -4.31 -7.11 -18.98
C ASP A 94 -4.27 -6.94 -17.46
N LEU A 95 -3.59 -5.90 -16.96
CA LEU A 95 -3.61 -5.54 -15.54
C LEU A 95 -5.03 -5.21 -15.09
N PHE A 96 -5.73 -4.37 -15.85
CA PHE A 96 -7.08 -3.94 -15.50
C PHE A 96 -8.05 -5.11 -15.47
N LYS A 97 -7.94 -6.02 -16.43
CA LYS A 97 -8.70 -7.26 -16.45
C LYS A 97 -8.40 -8.13 -15.23
N LEU A 98 -7.12 -8.35 -14.91
CA LEU A 98 -6.71 -9.18 -13.78
C LEU A 98 -7.26 -8.65 -12.44
N PHE A 99 -7.19 -7.34 -12.23
CA PHE A 99 -7.75 -6.72 -11.01
C PHE A 99 -9.27 -6.76 -10.97
N ALA A 100 -9.95 -6.53 -12.11
CA ALA A 100 -11.41 -6.59 -12.19
C ALA A 100 -11.98 -7.98 -11.87
N GLU A 101 -11.21 -9.03 -12.14
CA GLU A 101 -11.56 -10.43 -11.81
C GLU A 101 -11.19 -10.82 -10.36
N SER A 102 -10.65 -9.90 -9.55
CA SER A 102 -10.20 -10.14 -8.17
C SER A 102 -11.05 -9.41 -7.11
N ASP A 103 -10.85 -9.76 -5.83
CA ASP A 103 -11.51 -9.09 -4.70
C ASP A 103 -11.10 -7.62 -4.50
N TYR A 104 -10.00 -7.17 -5.14
CA TYR A 104 -9.58 -5.76 -5.15
C TYR A 104 -10.44 -4.93 -6.11
N GLY A 105 -10.94 -5.55 -7.18
CA GLY A 105 -11.83 -4.95 -8.16
C GLY A 105 -11.18 -3.82 -8.95
N VAL A 106 -11.42 -2.58 -8.52
CA VAL A 106 -11.09 -1.38 -9.31
C VAL A 106 -9.59 -1.11 -9.27
N ILE A 107 -9.00 -0.89 -10.45
CA ILE A 107 -7.67 -0.31 -10.61
C ILE A 107 -7.77 0.92 -11.53
N LYS A 108 -6.98 1.96 -11.23
CA LYS A 108 -6.89 3.16 -12.05
C LYS A 108 -5.44 3.55 -12.24
N HIS A 109 -5.06 3.87 -13.48
CA HIS A 109 -3.81 4.56 -13.76
C HIS A 109 -3.99 6.03 -13.37
N LEU A 110 -3.29 6.47 -12.31
CA LEU A 110 -3.44 7.81 -11.75
C LEU A 110 -2.49 8.83 -12.41
N PHE A 111 -1.27 8.41 -12.74
CA PHE A 111 -0.22 9.32 -13.23
C PHE A 111 0.97 8.57 -13.82
N THR A 112 1.58 9.12 -14.87
CA THR A 112 2.92 8.72 -15.33
C THR A 112 3.86 9.91 -15.31
N GLY A 113 5.04 9.76 -14.71
CA GLY A 113 5.97 10.86 -14.60
C GLY A 113 7.35 10.52 -14.05
N LYS A 114 8.12 11.57 -13.81
CA LYS A 114 9.47 11.51 -13.24
C LYS A 114 9.46 12.02 -11.81
N VAL A 115 10.13 11.33 -10.90
CA VAL A 115 10.40 11.85 -9.55
C VAL A 115 11.29 13.09 -9.67
N VAL A 116 10.79 14.24 -9.23
CA VAL A 116 11.52 15.52 -9.24
C VAL A 116 11.88 16.01 -7.84
N ASP A 117 11.25 15.45 -6.82
CA ASP A 117 11.60 15.72 -5.42
C ASP A 117 11.18 14.54 -4.54
N SER A 118 11.91 14.32 -3.44
CA SER A 118 11.59 13.31 -2.43
C SER A 118 12.23 13.69 -1.10
N GLU A 119 11.40 14.01 -0.11
CA GLU A 119 11.83 14.32 1.26
C GLU A 119 11.44 13.20 2.21
N ARG A 120 12.32 12.86 3.15
CA ARG A 120 12.10 11.82 4.16
C ARG A 120 12.68 12.20 5.50
N LYS A 121 11.95 11.88 6.57
CA LYS A 121 12.37 12.03 7.96
C LYS A 121 11.87 10.83 8.76
N ILE A 122 12.72 10.33 9.66
CA ILE A 122 12.30 9.30 10.61
C ILE A 122 11.62 10.00 11.79
N ILE A 123 10.33 9.75 11.99
CA ILE A 123 9.54 10.31 13.09
C ILE A 123 8.91 9.15 13.85
N GLY A 124 9.28 8.97 15.12
CA GLY A 124 8.74 7.90 15.97
C GLY A 124 8.99 6.49 15.45
N GLY A 125 10.08 6.27 14.70
CA GLY A 125 10.40 4.98 14.08
C GLY A 125 9.71 4.70 12.74
N TYR A 126 8.96 5.66 12.21
CA TYR A 126 8.33 5.58 10.89
C TYR A 126 9.05 6.50 9.90
N ASP A 127 9.19 6.05 8.66
CA ASP A 127 9.70 6.88 7.56
C ASP A 127 8.56 7.73 7.01
N VAL A 128 8.51 9.00 7.41
CA VAL A 128 7.49 9.97 7.02
C VAL A 128 8.08 10.91 5.97
N GLY A 129 7.37 11.12 4.88
CA GLY A 129 7.90 11.91 3.79
C GLY A 129 6.88 12.31 2.75
N THR A 130 7.37 13.04 1.75
CA THR A 130 6.63 13.39 0.56
C THR A 130 7.48 13.10 -0.67
N ALA A 131 6.83 12.86 -1.80
CA ALA A 131 7.49 12.81 -3.09
C ALA A 131 6.69 13.56 -4.13
N THR A 132 7.39 14.28 -5.01
CA THR A 132 6.78 15.01 -6.12
C THR A 132 7.16 14.37 -7.44
N LEU A 133 6.17 14.03 -8.24
CA LEU A 133 6.31 13.55 -9.61
C LEU A 133 5.92 14.64 -10.60
N GLN A 134 6.63 14.74 -11.71
CA GLN A 134 6.31 15.63 -12.83
C GLN A 134 5.95 14.81 -14.06
N GLY A 135 4.84 15.15 -14.75
CA GLY A 135 4.41 14.47 -15.96
C GLY A 135 5.44 14.60 -17.10
N PHE A 136 5.42 13.67 -18.06
CA PHE A 136 6.43 13.65 -19.13
C PHE A 136 6.18 14.65 -20.27
N GLY A 137 5.01 15.29 -20.34
CA GLY A 137 4.60 16.01 -21.54
C GLY A 137 4.20 15.07 -22.67
N SER A 138 3.53 15.61 -23.70
CA SER A 138 3.05 14.88 -24.87
C SER A 138 4.16 14.39 -25.84
N THR A 139 5.40 14.20 -25.37
CA THR A 139 6.57 13.86 -26.21
C THR A 139 7.15 12.47 -25.95
N GLY A 140 6.49 11.62 -25.18
CA GLY A 140 6.89 10.22 -24.97
C GLY A 140 5.80 9.27 -25.46
N SER A 141 6.14 8.40 -26.40
CA SER A 141 5.29 7.37 -27.01
C SER A 141 4.47 6.54 -26.02
N GLY A 142 3.15 6.44 -26.22
CA GLY A 142 2.45 5.16 -26.10
C GLY A 142 1.29 4.99 -25.11
N GLY A 143 0.91 5.98 -24.30
CA GLY A 143 -0.22 5.85 -23.36
C GLY A 143 -1.21 7.01 -23.49
N SER A 144 -2.44 6.73 -23.91
CA SER A 144 -3.50 7.71 -24.14
C SER A 144 -4.23 8.12 -22.85
N ASN A 145 -3.59 8.87 -21.94
CA ASN A 145 -4.25 9.34 -20.71
C ASN A 145 -4.39 10.89 -20.58
N GLY A 146 -4.39 11.60 -21.72
CA GLY A 146 -4.90 12.98 -21.80
C GLY A 146 -4.05 14.06 -21.11
N ALA A 147 -4.71 15.11 -20.61
CA ALA A 147 -4.10 16.35 -20.12
C ALA A 147 -3.26 16.21 -18.82
N ARG A 148 -3.25 15.04 -18.17
CA ARG A 148 -2.63 14.84 -16.83
C ARG A 148 -1.16 14.49 -16.83
N ASP A 149 -0.66 13.90 -17.90
CA ASP A 149 0.75 13.55 -18.01
C ASP A 149 1.54 14.68 -18.69
N ASN A 150 0.98 15.90 -18.71
CA ASN A 150 1.66 17.06 -19.26
C ASN A 150 2.84 17.49 -18.36
N ALA A 151 3.83 18.17 -18.92
CA ALA A 151 5.05 18.55 -18.20
C ALA A 151 4.81 19.58 -17.06
N GLU A 152 3.65 20.23 -17.04
CA GLU A 152 3.28 21.21 -16.02
C GLU A 152 2.54 20.56 -14.84
N THR A 153 1.98 19.36 -15.04
CA THR A 153 1.21 18.64 -14.01
C THR A 153 2.16 17.94 -13.05
N LYS A 154 1.87 18.11 -11.76
CA LYS A 154 2.60 17.46 -10.68
C LYS A 154 1.68 16.58 -9.85
N MET A 155 2.17 15.41 -9.49
CA MET A 155 1.57 14.57 -8.47
C MET A 155 2.39 14.65 -7.19
N GLU A 156 1.72 14.84 -6.05
CA GLU A 156 2.31 14.73 -4.72
C GLU A 156 1.89 13.39 -4.09
N LEU A 157 2.85 12.67 -3.52
CA LEU A 157 2.65 11.46 -2.74
C LEU A 157 2.99 11.73 -1.27
N LEU A 158 2.05 11.45 -0.36
CA LEU A 158 2.28 11.53 1.08
C LEU A 158 2.60 10.13 1.61
N ILE A 159 3.68 10.01 2.39
CA ILE A 159 4.32 8.74 2.72
C ILE A 159 4.45 8.58 4.23
N LYS A 160 4.11 7.40 4.74
CA LYS A 160 4.51 6.92 6.08
C LYS A 160 4.71 5.41 5.99
N ASN A 161 5.96 4.98 5.82
CA ASN A 161 6.38 3.63 5.38
C ASN A 161 5.81 3.22 4.00
N GLU A 162 4.49 3.33 3.80
CA GLU A 162 3.79 3.15 2.53
C GLU A 162 3.34 4.48 1.91
N TYR A 163 2.88 4.45 0.65
CA TYR A 163 2.20 5.57 0.00
C TYR A 163 0.76 5.65 0.51
N LEU A 164 0.39 6.76 1.15
CA LEU A 164 -0.89 6.88 1.84
C LEU A 164 -1.90 7.80 1.15
N VAL A 165 -1.42 8.85 0.47
CA VAL A 165 -2.27 9.79 -0.27
C VAL A 165 -1.55 10.19 -1.55
N ALA A 166 -2.30 10.25 -2.65
CA ALA A 166 -1.85 10.80 -3.93
C ALA A 166 -2.71 12.01 -4.31
N LYS A 167 -2.07 13.12 -4.66
CA LYS A 167 -2.73 14.38 -5.03
C LYS A 167 -2.24 14.89 -6.36
N ILE A 168 -3.12 15.51 -7.15
CA ILE A 168 -2.76 16.33 -8.32
C ILE A 168 -3.34 17.72 -8.08
N GLY A 169 -2.45 18.70 -7.86
CA GLY A 169 -2.85 19.97 -7.26
C GLY A 169 -3.53 19.75 -5.91
N ASP A 170 -4.70 20.35 -5.71
CA ASP A 170 -5.47 20.19 -4.46
C ASP A 170 -6.37 18.94 -4.45
N ARG A 171 -6.51 18.24 -5.58
CA ARG A 171 -7.39 17.08 -5.70
C ARG A 171 -6.70 15.81 -5.22
N VAL A 172 -7.30 15.14 -4.24
CA VAL A 172 -6.93 13.77 -3.86
C VAL A 172 -7.41 12.82 -4.96
N VAL A 173 -6.48 12.06 -5.55
CA VAL A 173 -6.77 11.09 -6.61
C VAL A 173 -6.73 9.64 -6.15
N ALA A 174 -6.15 9.39 -4.96
CA ALA A 174 -6.27 8.14 -4.21
C ALA A 174 -5.81 8.36 -2.76
N SER A 175 -6.33 7.56 -1.84
CA SER A 175 -5.87 7.51 -0.45
C SER A 175 -6.17 6.16 0.18
N VAL A 176 -5.46 5.84 1.26
CA VAL A 176 -5.79 4.69 2.11
C VAL A 176 -7.26 4.70 2.57
N PRO A 177 -7.89 3.52 2.76
CA PRO A 177 -7.32 2.17 2.64
C PRO A 177 -7.09 1.65 1.21
N ASP A 178 -7.48 2.38 0.16
CA ASP A 178 -7.13 1.99 -1.21
C ASP A 178 -5.61 2.04 -1.38
N LEU A 179 -5.05 1.09 -2.12
CA LEU A 179 -3.61 0.98 -2.31
C LEU A 179 -3.15 2.00 -3.35
N ILE A 180 -2.00 2.61 -3.07
CA ILE A 180 -1.25 3.41 -4.03
C ILE A 180 0.02 2.63 -4.36
N CYS A 181 0.13 2.14 -5.59
CA CYS A 181 1.27 1.37 -6.06
C CYS A 181 2.05 2.19 -7.08
N VAL A 182 3.35 2.31 -6.86
CA VAL A 182 4.29 2.95 -7.79
C VAL A 182 5.13 1.86 -8.44
N VAL A 183 5.25 1.88 -9.76
CA VAL A 183 6.09 0.96 -10.53
C VAL A 183 7.04 1.73 -11.43
N GLU A 184 8.22 1.18 -11.69
CA GLU A 184 9.14 1.71 -12.70
C GLU A 184 8.52 1.62 -14.09
N GLN A 185 8.54 2.73 -14.84
CA GLN A 185 7.84 2.84 -16.12
C GLN A 185 8.36 1.82 -17.13
N GLU A 186 9.67 1.59 -17.19
CA GLU A 186 10.34 0.79 -18.21
C GLU A 186 10.39 -0.70 -17.90
N THR A 187 10.26 -1.10 -16.63
CA THR A 187 10.51 -2.48 -16.17
C THR A 187 9.30 -3.11 -15.48
N SER A 188 8.25 -2.33 -15.20
CA SER A 188 7.07 -2.75 -14.44
C SER A 188 7.38 -3.25 -13.02
N ARG A 189 8.58 -2.96 -12.47
CA ARG A 189 8.96 -3.37 -11.12
C ARG A 189 8.37 -2.45 -10.07
N SER A 190 7.85 -3.02 -8.98
CA SER A 190 7.35 -2.26 -7.84
C SER A 190 8.45 -1.39 -7.21
N LEU A 191 8.14 -0.13 -6.98
CA LEU A 191 9.00 0.83 -6.31
C LEU A 191 8.44 1.13 -4.92
N ASN A 192 9.03 0.51 -3.90
CA ASN A 192 8.74 0.83 -2.50
C ASN A 192 9.14 2.28 -2.20
N ALA A 193 8.42 2.91 -1.28
CA ALA A 193 8.66 4.29 -0.89
C ALA A 193 10.15 4.52 -0.55
N GLU A 194 10.74 3.68 0.31
CA GLU A 194 12.16 3.74 0.73
C GLU A 194 13.18 3.78 -0.42
N ARG A 195 12.80 3.30 -1.61
CA ARG A 195 13.65 3.20 -2.79
C ARG A 195 13.42 4.33 -3.78
N MET A 196 12.45 5.20 -3.53
CA MET A 196 12.18 6.34 -4.40
C MET A 196 13.35 7.32 -4.39
N ARG A 197 13.78 7.72 -5.59
CA ARG A 197 14.91 8.62 -5.85
C ARG A 197 14.59 9.56 -7.00
N TYR A 198 15.16 10.75 -6.94
CA TYR A 198 15.10 11.71 -8.03
C TYR A 198 15.49 11.08 -9.37
N GLY A 199 14.77 11.44 -10.43
CA GLY A 199 15.04 11.02 -11.80
C GLY A 199 14.41 9.69 -12.21
N GLN A 200 13.91 8.89 -11.26
CA GLN A 200 13.19 7.67 -11.60
C GLN A 200 11.91 7.98 -12.39
N ARG A 201 11.65 7.18 -13.42
CA ARG A 201 10.48 7.26 -14.27
C ARG A 201 9.49 6.21 -13.80
N VAL A 202 8.27 6.62 -13.50
CA VAL A 202 7.29 5.78 -12.79
C VAL A 202 5.89 5.95 -13.34
N ALA A 203 5.08 4.90 -13.18
CA ALA A 203 3.62 4.97 -13.22
C ALA A 203 3.06 4.76 -11.81
N VAL A 204 1.96 5.44 -11.51
CA VAL A 204 1.22 5.36 -10.26
C VAL A 204 -0.16 4.78 -10.53
N TYR A 205 -0.48 3.71 -9.82
CA TYR A 205 -1.78 3.05 -9.87
C TYR A 205 -2.48 3.15 -8.52
N GLY A 206 -3.76 3.50 -8.54
CA GLY A 206 -4.68 3.33 -7.42
C GLY A 206 -5.38 1.98 -7.56
N ILE A 207 -5.49 1.23 -6.48
CA ILE A 207 -6.18 -0.07 -6.44
C ILE A 207 -7.16 -0.06 -5.28
N GLY A 208 -8.41 -0.41 -5.54
CA GLY A 208 -9.46 -0.52 -4.53
C GLY A 208 -9.09 -1.52 -3.44
N CYS A 209 -9.41 -1.19 -2.19
CA CYS A 209 -9.34 -2.15 -1.11
C CYS A 209 -10.58 -3.06 -1.10
N THR A 210 -10.40 -4.27 -0.57
CA THR A 210 -11.49 -5.25 -0.46
C THR A 210 -12.55 -4.77 0.52
N HIS A 211 -13.74 -5.36 0.45
CA HIS A 211 -14.87 -4.99 1.33
C HIS A 211 -14.55 -5.06 2.84
N HIS A 212 -13.54 -5.86 3.23
CA HIS A 212 -13.09 -5.98 4.62
C HIS A 212 -12.54 -4.65 5.19
N TYR A 213 -12.08 -3.75 4.33
CA TYR A 213 -11.56 -2.43 4.71
C TYR A 213 -12.58 -1.30 4.57
N ARG A 214 -13.83 -1.63 4.24
CA ARG A 214 -14.90 -0.64 3.99
C ARG A 214 -15.89 -0.49 5.15
N THR A 215 -15.77 -1.31 6.20
CA THR A 215 -16.64 -1.21 7.38
C THR A 215 -16.23 -0.01 8.25
N PRO A 216 -17.13 0.55 9.07
CA PRO A 216 -16.79 1.64 9.99
C PRO A 216 -15.62 1.31 10.91
N GLU A 217 -15.54 0.08 11.40
CA GLU A 217 -14.47 -0.39 12.29
C GLU A 217 -13.11 -0.43 11.59
N ALA A 218 -13.10 -0.86 10.32
CA ALA A 218 -11.89 -0.84 9.51
C ALA A 218 -11.44 0.59 9.21
N LEU A 219 -12.36 1.43 8.72
CA LEU A 219 -12.06 2.81 8.36
C LEU A 219 -11.56 3.62 9.56
N ALA A 220 -12.09 3.39 10.76
CA ALA A 220 -11.62 4.03 11.98
C ALA A 220 -10.10 3.87 12.23
N VAL A 221 -9.47 2.83 11.68
CA VAL A 221 -8.03 2.57 11.83
C VAL A 221 -7.24 2.63 10.52
N THR A 222 -7.89 2.68 9.35
CA THR A 222 -7.22 2.64 8.04
C THR A 222 -7.51 3.83 7.13
N GLU A 223 -8.45 4.71 7.47
CA GLU A 223 -8.71 5.91 6.67
C GLU A 223 -7.62 6.97 6.84
N PRO A 224 -7.54 8.00 5.97
CA PRO A 224 -6.46 8.99 6.01
C PRO A 224 -6.32 9.70 7.37
N ARG A 225 -7.44 9.94 8.07
CA ARG A 225 -7.46 10.53 9.42
C ARG A 225 -6.73 9.70 10.45
N ALA A 226 -6.77 8.37 10.35
CA ALA A 226 -6.03 7.46 11.24
C ALA A 226 -4.50 7.62 11.10
N PHE A 227 -4.03 8.19 9.99
CA PHE A 227 -2.62 8.50 9.74
C PHE A 227 -2.26 9.97 9.97
N GLY A 228 -3.21 10.80 10.39
CA GLY A 228 -3.01 12.23 10.68
C GLY A 228 -3.26 13.16 9.50
N PHE A 229 -3.88 12.68 8.42
CA PHE A 229 -4.32 13.55 7.32
C PHE A 229 -5.75 14.04 7.56
N ASP A 230 -5.98 15.35 7.51
CA ASP A 230 -7.32 15.94 7.62
C ASP A 230 -8.11 15.79 6.32
N LEU A 231 -8.43 14.54 5.95
CA LEU A 231 -9.07 14.13 4.71
C LEU A 231 -10.07 13.01 4.97
N ASP A 232 -11.28 13.14 4.42
CA ASP A 232 -12.25 12.04 4.45
C ASP A 232 -11.93 11.00 3.38
N TYR A 233 -12.13 9.73 3.71
CA TYR A 233 -11.94 8.67 2.75
C TYR A 233 -13.01 8.72 1.65
N VAL A 234 -12.56 8.79 0.40
CA VAL A 234 -13.40 8.61 -0.78
C VAL A 234 -12.93 7.35 -1.52
N PRO A 235 -13.81 6.34 -1.68
CA PRO A 235 -13.56 5.18 -2.51
C PRO A 235 -12.96 5.51 -3.88
N LEU A 236 -11.91 4.80 -4.28
CA LEU A 236 -11.24 5.00 -5.57
C LEU A 236 -12.23 5.02 -6.74
N GLU A 237 -13.23 4.15 -6.75
CA GLU A 237 -14.25 4.08 -7.80
C GLU A 237 -15.08 5.38 -7.94
N LYS A 238 -15.26 6.14 -6.85
CA LYS A 238 -15.98 7.43 -6.83
C LYS A 238 -15.09 8.62 -7.15
N ILE A 239 -13.77 8.46 -7.12
CA ILE A 239 -12.83 9.50 -7.52
C ILE A 239 -12.84 9.59 -9.04
N SER A 240 -13.44 10.66 -9.59
CA SER A 240 -13.23 10.98 -11.00
C SER A 240 -11.73 11.25 -11.20
N ILE A 241 -11.21 10.80 -12.32
CA ILE A 241 -9.89 11.19 -12.80
C ILE A 241 -10.15 11.61 -14.23
N ASP A 242 -10.99 12.63 -14.40
CA ASP A 242 -11.22 13.40 -15.63
C ASP A 242 -10.86 14.86 -15.33
#